data_AF-A0ABD3D8V6-F1
#
_entry.id   AF-A0ABD3D8V6-F1
#
_cell.length_a   1.000
_cell.length_b   1.000
_cell.length_c   1.000
_cell.angle_alpha   90.00
_cell.angle_beta   90.00
_cell.angle_gamma   90.00
#
_symmetry.space_group_name_H-M   'P 1'
#
loop_
_entity.id
_entity.type
_entity.pdbx_description
1 polymer ?
#
loop_
_entity_poly.entity_id
_entity_poly.type
_entity_poly.pdbx_seq_one_letter_code
_entity_poly.pdbx_strand_id
1 'polypeptide(L)'
;MMSAKISTLIFFLPLFIFHFLSQPNPTNSQQPILYDIYPFIRVYKNDTIQRFIGQDMPSPTDPTAKVHSKDITFSQKYNLSARIYLLAQTTYRPRKIPLLIYFHGGGFFTESAFFPSYHNHLNRLVAKSRVLAVSVNYRLAPENPLPINYHDSWLALKWSFSHSKGTGPEPWLTKYADFGNVYLGR
;
A
#
# COMPACT_ATOMS: atom_id res chain seq x y z
N MET A 1 -26.25 14.81 -75.53
CA MET A 1 -25.59 15.95 -74.85
C MET A 1 -24.92 15.42 -73.59
N MET A 2 -23.76 15.99 -73.26
CA MET A 2 -22.87 15.74 -72.11
C MET A 2 -21.82 14.62 -72.26
N SER A 3 -20.64 15.09 -72.63
CA SER A 3 -19.32 14.49 -72.50
C SER A 3 -18.94 14.36 -71.02
N ALA A 4 -18.38 13.20 -70.62
CA ALA A 4 -17.76 13.01 -69.32
C ALA A 4 -16.28 12.62 -69.50
N LYS A 5 -15.41 13.42 -68.89
CA LYS A 5 -13.95 13.36 -68.96
C LYS A 5 -13.39 12.20 -68.13
N ILE A 6 -12.34 11.56 -68.66
CA ILE A 6 -11.40 10.71 -67.92
C ILE A 6 -10.17 11.57 -67.64
N SER A 7 -9.68 11.60 -66.38
CA SER A 7 -8.25 11.73 -66.09
C SER A 7 -7.96 11.45 -64.60
N THR A 8 -7.42 10.26 -64.37
CA THR A 8 -6.30 9.92 -63.50
C THR A 8 -6.15 10.64 -62.16
N LEU A 9 -6.37 9.91 -61.06
CA LEU A 9 -5.79 10.24 -59.76
C LEU A 9 -4.93 9.06 -59.26
N ILE A 10 -3.66 9.37 -59.04
CA ILE A 10 -2.58 8.47 -58.62
C ILE A 10 -2.80 8.07 -57.16
N PHE A 11 -2.62 6.77 -56.87
CA PHE A 11 -2.58 6.22 -55.52
C PHE A 11 -1.39 6.78 -54.73
N PHE A 12 -1.65 7.42 -53.60
CA PHE A 12 -0.67 7.60 -52.52
C PHE A 12 -1.20 6.92 -51.26
N LEU A 13 -0.63 5.76 -50.91
CA LEU A 13 -0.69 5.24 -49.55
C LEU A 13 0.35 6.00 -48.72
N PRO A 14 -0.01 6.66 -47.60
CA PRO A 14 0.98 6.99 -46.60
C PRO A 14 1.12 5.80 -45.64
N LEU A 15 2.31 5.22 -45.68
CA LEU A 15 2.88 4.32 -44.68
C LEU A 15 2.79 5.00 -43.30
N PHE A 16 1.93 4.52 -42.40
CA PHE A 16 1.91 4.93 -41.00
C PHE A 16 3.18 4.38 -40.31
N ILE A 17 4.27 5.15 -40.35
CA ILE A 17 5.44 4.89 -39.51
C ILE A 17 5.12 5.47 -38.12
N PHE A 18 4.86 4.59 -37.16
CA PHE A 18 4.93 4.92 -35.74
C PHE A 18 6.38 5.28 -35.42
N HIS A 19 6.68 6.58 -35.40
CA HIS A 19 7.93 7.10 -34.85
C HIS A 19 7.61 7.77 -33.51
N PHE A 20 7.53 6.96 -32.46
CA PHE A 20 7.56 7.48 -31.08
C PHE A 20 9.02 7.85 -30.78
N LEU A 21 9.47 8.98 -31.31
CA LEU A 21 10.67 9.64 -30.80
C LEU A 21 10.27 10.29 -29.48
N SER A 22 10.69 9.69 -28.36
CA SER A 22 10.86 10.45 -27.13
C SER A 22 11.83 11.59 -27.43
N GLN A 23 11.29 12.80 -27.60
CA GLN A 23 12.10 14.00 -27.70
C GLN A 23 12.82 14.19 -26.35
N PRO A 24 14.16 14.30 -26.32
CA PRO A 24 14.87 14.61 -25.09
C PRO A 24 14.56 16.07 -24.70
N ASN A 25 13.89 16.28 -23.57
CA ASN A 25 13.72 17.61 -22.98
C ASN A 25 15.11 18.22 -22.66
N PRO A 26 15.46 19.41 -23.19
CA PRO A 26 16.76 20.01 -22.97
C PRO A 26 16.71 20.93 -21.75
N THR A 27 16.90 20.37 -20.54
CA THR A 27 17.45 21.01 -19.33
C THR A 27 17.18 20.13 -18.11
N ASN A 28 17.91 19.03 -18.01
CA ASN A 28 18.25 18.47 -16.71
C ASN A 28 19.51 17.63 -16.95
N SER A 29 20.64 17.98 -16.33
CA SER A 29 21.75 17.03 -16.23
C SER A 29 21.14 15.74 -15.68
N GLN A 30 21.07 14.67 -16.48
CA GLN A 30 20.48 13.42 -16.03
C GLN A 30 21.26 12.98 -14.78
N GLN A 31 20.65 13.13 -13.61
CA GLN A 31 21.30 12.86 -12.34
C GLN A 31 21.78 11.40 -12.36
N PRO A 32 23.04 11.11 -12.00
CA PRO A 32 23.53 9.74 -12.05
C PRO A 32 22.66 8.82 -11.20
N ILE A 33 22.18 7.72 -11.79
CA ILE A 33 21.34 6.73 -11.11
C ILE A 33 22.24 5.76 -10.36
N LEU A 34 21.89 5.46 -9.10
CA LEU A 34 22.53 4.45 -8.26
C LEU A 34 21.82 3.09 -8.40
N TYR A 35 20.49 3.08 -8.29
CA TYR A 35 19.65 1.90 -8.48
C TYR A 35 18.45 2.25 -9.34
N ASP A 36 18.12 1.41 -10.33
CA ASP A 36 16.90 1.53 -11.13
C ASP A 36 16.16 0.19 -11.13
N ILE A 37 15.08 0.11 -10.37
CA ILE A 37 14.22 -1.08 -10.28
C ILE A 37 12.82 -0.67 -10.76
N TYR A 38 12.72 -0.29 -12.02
CA TYR A 38 11.46 0.09 -12.66
C TYR A 38 10.51 -1.12 -12.75
N PRO A 39 9.18 -0.96 -12.50
CA PRO A 39 8.46 0.28 -12.22
C PRO A 39 8.39 0.68 -10.74
N PHE A 40 9.20 0.11 -9.84
CA PHE A 40 9.02 0.28 -8.40
C PHE A 40 9.70 1.54 -7.85
N ILE A 41 11.02 1.62 -8.01
CA ILE A 41 11.86 2.63 -7.36
C ILE A 41 13.06 2.99 -8.23
N ARG A 42 13.46 4.26 -8.18
CA ARG A 42 14.73 4.77 -8.70
C ARG A 42 15.42 5.58 -7.62
N VAL A 43 16.72 5.31 -7.43
CA VAL A 43 17.58 5.97 -6.45
C VAL A 43 18.72 6.64 -7.21
N TYR A 44 18.93 7.92 -6.97
CA TYR A 44 19.99 8.72 -7.60
C TYR A 44 21.21 8.82 -6.67
N LYS A 45 22.40 9.11 -7.21
CA LYS A 45 23.65 9.23 -6.44
C LYS A 45 23.66 10.39 -5.43
N ASN A 46 22.71 11.32 -5.54
CA ASN A 46 22.50 12.41 -4.57
C ASN A 46 21.46 12.05 -3.50
N ASP A 47 21.19 10.76 -3.30
CA ASP A 47 20.22 10.20 -2.36
C ASP A 47 18.74 10.58 -2.62
N THR A 48 18.45 11.18 -3.78
CA THR A 48 17.05 11.37 -4.20
C THR A 48 16.42 10.01 -4.51
N ILE A 49 15.20 9.78 -4.01
CA ILE A 49 14.45 8.54 -4.19
C ILE A 49 13.12 8.85 -4.85
N GLN A 50 12.81 8.12 -5.91
CA GLN A 50 11.54 8.20 -6.62
C GLN A 50 10.85 6.83 -6.61
N ARG A 51 9.65 6.76 -6.05
CA ARG A 51 8.78 5.57 -6.11
C ARG A 51 7.67 5.84 -7.13
N PHE A 52 7.44 4.93 -8.07
CA PHE A 52 6.50 5.16 -9.17
C PHE A 52 5.16 4.41 -9.01
N ILE A 53 5.05 3.49 -8.06
CA ILE A 53 3.84 2.68 -7.91
C ILE A 53 2.88 3.31 -6.91
N GLY A 54 1.76 3.79 -7.47
CA GLY A 54 0.53 4.18 -6.77
C GLY A 54 0.71 5.22 -5.66
N GLN A 55 -0.38 5.48 -4.95
CA GLN A 55 -0.39 6.39 -3.81
C GLN A 55 -1.20 5.76 -2.68
N ASP A 56 -0.78 6.03 -1.46
CA ASP A 56 -1.52 5.68 -0.26
C ASP A 56 -2.91 6.34 -0.26
N MET A 57 -3.88 5.63 0.28
CA MET A 57 -5.23 6.17 0.49
C MET A 57 -5.51 6.30 1.99
N PRO A 58 -6.20 7.35 2.45
CA PRO A 58 -6.68 7.42 3.83
C PRO A 58 -7.67 6.29 4.13
N SER A 59 -7.85 5.97 5.41
CA SER A 59 -8.84 4.98 5.79
C SER A 59 -10.26 5.47 5.45
N PRO A 60 -11.09 4.68 4.73
CA PRO A 60 -12.47 5.07 4.44
C PRO A 60 -13.31 5.22 5.72
N THR A 61 -14.23 6.18 5.72
CA THR A 61 -15.08 6.54 6.87
C THR A 61 -16.55 6.13 6.71
N ASP A 62 -16.88 5.30 5.72
CA ASP A 62 -18.25 4.83 5.47
C ASP A 62 -18.80 4.06 6.69
N PRO A 63 -19.81 4.60 7.40
CA PRO A 63 -20.37 3.96 8.59
C PRO A 63 -21.20 2.72 8.24
N THR A 64 -21.56 2.52 6.97
CA THR A 64 -22.31 1.36 6.49
C THR A 64 -21.40 0.22 6.01
N ALA A 65 -20.09 0.45 5.97
CA ALA A 65 -19.12 -0.54 5.55
C ALA A 65 -19.14 -1.79 6.44
N LYS A 66 -19.11 -2.97 5.82
CA LYS A 66 -19.03 -4.26 6.53
C LYS A 66 -17.75 -4.41 7.36
N VAL A 67 -16.67 -3.75 6.93
CA VAL A 67 -15.39 -3.70 7.64
C VAL A 67 -15.04 -2.24 7.83
N HIS A 68 -14.81 -1.84 9.07
CA HIS A 68 -14.29 -0.52 9.40
C HIS A 68 -12.77 -0.59 9.50
N SER A 69 -12.11 0.48 9.10
CA SER A 69 -10.67 0.64 9.33
C SER A 69 -10.35 2.00 9.91
N LYS A 70 -9.21 2.11 10.58
CA LYS A 70 -8.62 3.39 10.98
C LYS A 70 -7.10 3.29 11.03
N ASP A 71 -6.46 4.43 10.80
CA ASP A 71 -5.02 4.58 10.91
C ASP A 71 -4.67 4.99 12.33
N ILE A 72 -3.63 4.36 12.89
CA ILE A 72 -3.14 4.63 14.24
C ILE A 72 -1.63 4.83 14.20
N THR A 73 -1.12 5.61 15.15
CA THR A 73 0.32 5.71 15.42
C THR A 73 0.63 4.91 16.68
N PHE A 74 1.35 3.81 16.53
CA PHE A 74 1.71 2.93 17.64
C PHE A 74 3.07 3.25 18.26
N SER A 75 3.90 4.06 17.58
CA SER A 75 5.15 4.56 18.14
C SER A 75 5.43 5.99 17.68
N GLN A 76 5.22 6.95 18.57
CA GLN A 76 5.46 8.38 18.32
C GLN A 76 6.96 8.64 18.18
N LYS A 77 7.80 7.95 18.96
CA LYS A 77 9.26 8.07 18.91
C LYS A 77 9.83 7.79 17.51
N TYR A 78 9.27 6.81 16.81
CA TYR A 78 9.76 6.38 15.49
C TYR A 78 8.79 6.71 14.35
N ASN A 79 7.71 7.45 14.66
CA ASN A 79 6.60 7.73 13.76
C ASN A 79 6.05 6.47 13.05
N LEU A 80 5.87 5.38 13.79
CA LEU A 80 5.36 4.12 13.24
C LEU A 80 3.86 4.04 13.37
N SER A 81 3.23 3.65 12.26
CA SER A 81 1.79 3.60 12.12
C SER A 81 1.30 2.24 11.62
N ALA A 82 0.01 2.00 11.78
CA ALA A 82 -0.65 0.83 11.26
C ALA A 82 -2.08 1.20 10.82
N ARG A 83 -2.64 0.44 9.89
CA ARG A 83 -4.09 0.45 9.66
C ARG A 83 -4.71 -0.75 10.35
N ILE A 84 -5.65 -0.51 11.25
CA ILE A 84 -6.38 -1.58 11.92
C ILE A 84 -7.75 -1.77 11.28
N TYR A 85 -8.22 -3.02 11.20
CA TYR A 85 -9.45 -3.41 10.54
C TYR A 85 -10.32 -4.24 11.47
N LEU A 86 -11.61 -3.90 11.55
CA LEU A 86 -12.59 -4.57 12.39
C LEU A 86 -13.88 -4.80 11.61
N LEU A 87 -14.38 -6.03 11.66
CA LEU A 87 -15.70 -6.37 11.12
C LEU A 87 -16.78 -5.59 11.89
N ALA A 88 -17.71 -4.94 11.18
CA ALA A 88 -18.88 -4.32 11.76
C ALA A 88 -19.67 -5.35 12.58
N GLN A 89 -19.95 -5.01 13.85
CA GLN A 89 -20.60 -5.95 14.76
C GLN A 89 -22.10 -6.00 14.51
N THR A 90 -22.64 -7.21 14.33
CA THR A 90 -24.09 -7.46 14.21
C THR A 90 -24.71 -7.97 15.51
N THR A 91 -23.91 -8.14 16.58
CA THR A 91 -24.35 -8.79 17.83
C THR A 91 -24.13 -7.90 19.06
N TYR A 92 -25.09 -7.91 19.98
CA TYR A 92 -25.11 -7.09 21.20
C TYR A 92 -24.02 -7.41 22.24
N ARG A 93 -23.25 -8.49 22.07
CA ARG A 93 -22.11 -8.83 22.96
C ARG A 93 -20.79 -8.88 22.18
N PRO A 94 -19.74 -8.19 22.66
CA PRO A 94 -18.42 -8.26 22.03
C PRO A 94 -17.79 -9.64 22.29
N ARG A 95 -17.82 -10.51 21.29
CA ARG A 95 -17.02 -11.75 21.31
C ARG A 95 -15.58 -11.42 20.93
N LYS A 96 -14.62 -11.95 21.68
CA LYS A 96 -13.21 -11.92 21.29
C LYS A 96 -13.02 -12.68 19.96
N ILE A 97 -12.25 -12.10 19.03
CA ILE A 97 -11.97 -12.64 17.70
C ILE A 97 -10.46 -12.76 17.49
N PRO A 98 -9.99 -13.71 16.66
CA PRO A 98 -8.56 -13.88 16.44
C PRO A 98 -7.90 -12.60 15.93
N LEU A 99 -6.65 -12.41 16.34
CA LEU A 99 -5.83 -11.26 15.94
C LEU A 99 -4.91 -11.66 14.78
N LEU A 100 -4.94 -10.88 13.70
CA LEU A 100 -3.99 -10.97 12.59
C LEU A 100 -3.06 -9.76 12.63
N ILE A 101 -1.75 -9.99 12.70
CA ILE A 101 -0.74 -8.94 12.50
C ILE A 101 -0.15 -9.15 11.10
N TYR A 102 -0.37 -8.18 10.23
CA TYR A 102 -0.07 -8.28 8.80
C TYR A 102 1.07 -7.32 8.43
N PHE A 103 2.05 -7.82 7.69
CA PHE A 103 3.18 -7.03 7.17
C PHE A 103 3.09 -7.02 5.65
N HIS A 104 2.97 -5.84 5.04
CA HIS A 104 2.82 -5.77 3.58
C HIS A 104 4.07 -6.28 2.84
N GLY A 105 3.96 -6.40 1.52
CA GLY A 105 5.05 -6.79 0.62
C GLY A 105 5.87 -5.58 0.14
N GLY A 106 6.18 -5.54 -1.16
CA GLY A 106 6.93 -4.44 -1.77
C GLY A 106 8.45 -4.49 -1.54
N GLY A 107 9.01 -5.68 -1.28
CA GLY A 107 10.46 -5.90 -1.21
C GLY A 107 11.20 -5.12 -0.12
N PHE A 108 10.47 -4.55 0.85
CA PHE A 108 10.95 -3.60 1.87
C PHE A 108 11.35 -2.22 1.35
N PHE A 109 11.08 -1.90 0.09
CA PHE A 109 11.43 -0.60 -0.51
C PHE A 109 10.26 0.12 -1.19
N THR A 110 9.07 -0.47 -1.25
CA THR A 110 7.87 0.16 -1.83
C THR A 110 6.58 -0.25 -1.12
N GLU A 111 5.49 0.44 -1.46
CA GLU A 111 4.14 0.29 -0.91
C GLU A 111 4.04 0.58 0.60
N SER A 112 2.86 0.39 1.18
CA SER A 112 2.56 0.73 2.58
C SER A 112 1.39 -0.08 3.11
N ALA A 113 1.11 0.01 4.41
CA ALA A 113 -0.11 -0.51 5.01
C ALA A 113 -1.41 0.18 4.52
N PHE A 114 -1.28 1.34 3.88
CA PHE A 114 -2.34 2.21 3.40
C PHE A 114 -2.57 2.10 1.89
N PHE A 115 -1.77 1.29 1.22
CA PHE A 115 -1.82 1.12 -0.22
C PHE A 115 -3.11 0.39 -0.65
N PRO A 116 -3.78 0.80 -1.74
CA PRO A 116 -5.10 0.27 -2.10
C PRO A 116 -5.18 -1.25 -2.28
N SER A 117 -4.13 -1.89 -2.80
CA SER A 117 -4.13 -3.35 -3.00
C SER A 117 -4.16 -4.11 -1.66
N TYR A 118 -3.32 -3.73 -0.70
CA TYR A 118 -3.34 -4.30 0.66
C TYR A 118 -4.61 -3.95 1.42
N HIS A 119 -5.12 -2.72 1.26
CA HIS A 119 -6.40 -2.33 1.85
C HIS A 119 -7.55 -3.22 1.36
N ASN A 120 -7.66 -3.41 0.04
CA ASN A 120 -8.69 -4.25 -0.55
C ASN A 120 -8.53 -5.73 -0.15
N HIS A 121 -7.28 -6.21 -0.09
CA HIS A 121 -6.98 -7.56 0.39
C HIS A 121 -7.45 -7.76 1.83
N LEU A 122 -7.05 -6.88 2.76
CA LEU A 122 -7.38 -6.98 4.17
C LEU A 122 -8.87 -6.79 4.46
N ASN A 123 -9.56 -5.92 3.73
CA ASN A 123 -11.03 -5.83 3.80
C ASN A 123 -11.69 -7.19 3.50
N ARG A 124 -11.28 -7.83 2.40
CA ARG A 124 -11.82 -9.14 2.01
C ARG A 124 -11.44 -10.23 3.02
N LEU A 125 -10.21 -10.21 3.50
CA LEU A 125 -9.71 -11.18 4.47
C LEU A 125 -10.51 -11.08 5.78
N VAL A 126 -10.56 -9.90 6.39
CA VAL A 126 -11.31 -9.64 7.63
C VAL A 126 -12.79 -10.01 7.48
N ALA A 127 -13.41 -9.66 6.35
CA ALA A 127 -14.80 -10.01 6.08
C ALA A 127 -15.08 -11.52 6.02
N LYS A 128 -14.10 -12.32 5.56
CA LYS A 128 -14.22 -13.77 5.40
C LYS A 128 -13.79 -14.54 6.64
N SER A 129 -12.67 -14.18 7.25
CA SER A 129 -12.07 -14.92 8.37
C SER A 129 -12.51 -14.41 9.75
N ARG A 130 -13.20 -13.27 9.81
CA ARG A 130 -13.69 -12.64 11.05
C ARG A 130 -12.57 -12.38 12.06
N VAL A 131 -11.42 -11.91 11.58
CA VAL A 131 -10.28 -11.51 12.42
C VAL A 131 -10.27 -10.01 12.66
N LEU A 132 -9.67 -9.57 13.76
CA LEU A 132 -9.20 -8.19 13.92
C LEU A 132 -7.81 -8.12 13.29
N ALA A 133 -7.59 -7.24 12.31
CA ALA A 133 -6.29 -7.14 11.64
C ALA A 133 -5.56 -5.84 12.01
N VAL A 134 -4.23 -5.94 12.17
CA VAL A 134 -3.30 -4.82 12.31
C VAL A 134 -2.31 -4.88 11.15
N SER A 135 -2.47 -4.00 10.16
CA SER A 135 -1.57 -3.87 9.01
C SER A 135 -0.46 -2.89 9.33
N VAL A 136 0.76 -3.39 9.49
CA VAL A 136 1.91 -2.62 9.99
C VAL A 136 2.56 -1.83 8.87
N ASN A 137 2.72 -0.52 9.07
CA ASN A 137 3.45 0.36 8.16
C ASN A 137 4.90 0.52 8.64
N TYR A 138 5.75 -0.44 8.28
CA TYR A 138 7.18 -0.41 8.63
C TYR A 138 7.95 0.57 7.74
N ARG A 139 9.09 1.06 8.20
CA ARG A 139 9.94 1.96 7.40
C ARG A 139 10.61 1.22 6.25
N LEU A 140 10.76 1.92 5.12
CA LEU A 140 11.28 1.39 3.87
C LEU A 140 12.76 1.71 3.67
N ALA A 141 13.43 0.82 2.94
CA ALA A 141 14.71 1.10 2.31
C ALA A 141 14.50 1.96 1.03
N PRO A 142 15.53 2.72 0.60
CA PRO A 142 16.86 2.82 1.21
C PRO A 142 16.96 3.83 2.37
N GLU A 143 15.94 4.63 2.66
CA GLU A 143 15.96 5.62 3.76
C GLU A 143 16.21 4.96 5.11
N ASN A 144 15.69 3.75 5.30
CA ASN A 144 15.86 2.94 6.49
C ASN A 144 16.28 1.52 6.07
N PRO A 145 17.58 1.27 5.86
CA PRO A 145 18.06 -0.03 5.42
C PRO A 145 17.76 -1.14 6.44
N LEU A 146 17.82 -2.39 6.00
CA LEU A 146 17.75 -3.53 6.90
C LEU A 146 18.82 -3.38 8.01
N PRO A 147 18.50 -3.68 9.28
CA PRO A 147 17.32 -4.43 9.77
C PRO A 147 16.17 -3.55 10.31
N ILE A 148 16.07 -2.27 9.96
CA ILE A 148 15.14 -1.32 10.61
C ILE A 148 13.66 -1.75 10.48
N ASN A 149 13.24 -2.16 9.29
CA ASN A 149 11.91 -2.73 9.04
C ASN A 149 11.57 -3.92 9.97
N TYR A 150 12.55 -4.78 10.29
CA TYR A 150 12.35 -5.90 11.24
C TYR A 150 12.18 -5.39 12.66
N HIS A 151 12.95 -4.38 13.06
CA HIS A 151 12.77 -3.74 14.36
C HIS A 151 11.39 -3.08 14.48
N ASP A 152 10.91 -2.41 13.43
CA ASP A 152 9.58 -1.81 13.39
C ASP A 152 8.48 -2.88 13.48
N SER A 153 8.66 -3.99 12.77
CA SER A 153 7.75 -5.13 12.80
C SER A 153 7.68 -5.77 14.19
N TRP A 154 8.83 -5.89 14.86
CA TRP A 154 8.92 -6.37 16.24
C TRP A 154 8.29 -5.40 17.25
N LEU A 155 8.46 -4.10 17.04
CA LEU A 155 7.81 -3.07 17.86
C LEU A 155 6.29 -3.14 17.70
N ALA A 156 5.78 -3.33 16.49
CA ALA A 156 4.34 -3.50 16.24
C ALA A 156 3.79 -4.73 16.98
N LEU A 157 4.50 -5.87 16.93
CA LEU A 157 4.16 -7.07 17.68
C LEU A 157 4.05 -6.79 19.18
N LYS A 158 5.10 -6.22 19.78
CA LYS A 158 5.10 -5.87 21.20
C LYS A 158 3.98 -4.90 21.56
N TRP A 159 3.74 -3.90 20.72
CA TRP A 159 2.67 -2.95 20.91
C TRP A 159 1.30 -3.63 20.87
N SER A 160 1.03 -4.52 19.91
CA SER A 160 -0.22 -5.28 19.86
C SER A 160 -0.42 -6.09 21.13
N PHE A 161 0.59 -6.86 21.56
CA PHE A 161 0.52 -7.70 22.77
C PHE A 161 0.45 -6.92 24.09
N SER A 162 0.81 -5.63 24.10
CA SER A 162 0.60 -4.78 25.28
C SER A 162 -0.88 -4.66 25.68
N HIS A 163 -1.81 -4.98 24.76
CA HIS A 163 -3.26 -4.97 24.99
C HIS A 163 -3.82 -6.27 25.57
N SER A 164 -2.98 -7.30 25.74
CA SER A 164 -3.40 -8.67 26.10
C SER A 164 -4.12 -8.80 27.45
N LYS A 165 -3.82 -7.91 28.40
CA LYS A 165 -4.48 -7.86 29.72
C LYS A 165 -5.77 -7.03 29.73
N GLY A 166 -6.30 -6.65 28.56
CA GLY A 166 -7.47 -5.77 28.44
C GLY A 166 -7.18 -4.30 28.72
N THR A 167 -5.90 -3.95 28.87
CA THR A 167 -5.40 -2.59 29.14
C THR A 167 -4.56 -2.12 27.97
N GLY A 168 -4.67 -0.87 27.53
CA GLY A 168 -3.81 -0.33 26.47
C GLY A 168 -4.46 0.81 25.70
N PRO A 169 -3.69 1.51 24.85
CA PRO A 169 -4.16 2.72 24.19
C PRO A 169 -5.16 2.48 23.05
N GLU A 170 -5.23 1.28 22.46
CA GLU A 170 -6.14 0.99 21.34
C GLU A 170 -7.37 0.17 21.77
N PRO A 171 -8.57 0.78 21.84
CA PRO A 171 -9.78 0.12 22.31
C PRO A 171 -10.22 -1.10 21.50
N TRP A 172 -9.95 -1.14 20.19
CA TRP A 172 -10.33 -2.30 19.38
C TRP A 172 -9.55 -3.55 19.77
N LEU A 173 -8.27 -3.40 20.11
CA LEU A 173 -7.44 -4.49 20.59
C LEU A 173 -7.86 -4.93 21.99
N THR A 174 -8.05 -4.00 22.93
CA THR A 174 -8.46 -4.37 24.30
C THR A 174 -9.83 -5.02 24.33
N LYS A 175 -10.79 -4.55 23.53
CA LYS A 175 -12.18 -5.02 23.56
C LYS A 175 -12.40 -6.28 22.73
N TYR A 176 -11.79 -6.39 21.54
CA TYR A 176 -12.17 -7.44 20.58
C TYR A 176 -11.07 -8.46 20.29
N ALA A 177 -9.79 -8.20 20.54
CA ALA A 177 -8.74 -9.17 20.22
C ALA A 177 -8.72 -10.37 21.19
N ASP A 178 -8.63 -11.57 20.62
CA ASP A 178 -8.27 -12.82 21.29
C ASP A 178 -6.76 -13.05 21.20
N PHE A 179 -6.05 -12.77 22.28
CA PHE A 179 -4.59 -12.96 22.35
C PHE A 179 -4.17 -14.42 22.53
N GLY A 180 -5.11 -15.35 22.73
CA GLY A 180 -4.85 -16.79 22.65
C GLY A 180 -4.82 -17.32 21.21
N ASN A 181 -5.31 -16.53 20.24
CA ASN A 181 -5.39 -16.90 18.82
C ASN A 181 -4.81 -15.79 17.94
N VAL A 182 -3.48 -15.76 17.83
CA VAL A 182 -2.75 -14.74 17.06
C VAL A 182 -2.08 -15.36 15.84
N TYR A 183 -2.25 -14.71 14.69
CA TYR A 183 -1.69 -15.11 13.40
C TYR A 183 -0.80 -13.99 12.84
N LEU A 184 0.25 -14.38 12.12
CA LEU A 184 1.08 -13.46 11.34
C LEU A 184 0.78 -13.64 9.86
N GLY A 185 0.67 -12.55 9.12
CA GLY A 185 0.41 -12.55 7.68
C GLY A 185 1.39 -11.68 6.90
N ARG A 186 1.53 -11.98 5.60
CA ARG A 186 2.25 -11.21 4.61
C ARG A 186 1.50 -11.19 3.28
#